data_AF-A0A9X6R9K5-F1
#
_entry.id   AF-A0A9X6R9K5-F1
#
_cell.length_a   1.000
_cell.length_b   1.000
_cell.length_c   1.000
_cell.angle_alpha   90.00
_cell.angle_beta   90.00
_cell.angle_gamma   90.00
#
_symmetry.space_group_name_H-M   'P 1'
#
loop_
_entity.id
_entity.type
_entity.pdbx_description
1 polymer ?
#
loop_
_entity_poly.entity_id
_entity_poly.type
_entity_poly.pdbx_seq_one_letter_code
_entity_poly.pdbx_strand_id
1 'polypeptide(L)'
;MSISSDTFKLEIKPFVLQVNPLQFQEEIKYLHSYMKSGTILPHVEGLYFKSNVEPLTFHADHEFKQKVVQMAADAGMGQEEFLLQAVKSYIRDLERF
;
A
#
# COMPACT_ATOMS: atom_id res chain seq x y z
N MET A 1 -4.86 -28.25 22.36
CA MET A 1 -3.77 -27.37 21.90
C MET A 1 -4.34 -26.52 20.77
N SER A 2 -4.55 -25.23 20.97
CA SER A 2 -4.92 -24.30 19.90
C SER A 2 -3.64 -23.79 19.25
N ILE A 3 -3.36 -24.22 18.02
CA ILE A 3 -2.27 -23.66 17.22
C ILE A 3 -2.70 -22.24 16.84
N SER A 4 -2.19 -21.22 17.52
CA SER A 4 -2.36 -19.84 17.06
C SER A 4 -1.52 -19.69 15.81
N SER A 5 -2.17 -19.65 14.65
CA SER A 5 -1.50 -19.37 13.39
C SER A 5 -0.99 -17.94 13.43
N ASP A 6 0.31 -17.77 13.65
CA ASP A 6 0.98 -16.48 13.49
C ASP A 6 0.78 -16.02 12.04
N THR A 7 -0.09 -15.02 11.88
CA THR A 7 -0.52 -14.54 10.57
C THR A 7 0.31 -13.31 10.25
N PHE A 8 1.32 -13.43 9.36
CA PHE A 8 2.04 -12.27 8.85
C PHE A 8 1.21 -11.60 7.75
N LYS A 9 0.85 -10.33 7.95
CA LYS A 9 0.12 -9.51 6.99
C LYS A 9 1.14 -8.80 6.09
N LEU A 10 1.26 -9.25 4.84
CA LEU A 10 2.09 -8.61 3.82
C LEU A 10 1.21 -7.66 2.99
N GLU A 11 1.47 -6.36 3.09
CA GLU A 11 0.82 -5.36 2.23
C GLU A 11 1.72 -5.07 1.03
N ILE A 12 1.31 -5.55 -0.15
CA ILE A 12 2.03 -5.34 -1.40
C ILE A 12 1.50 -4.04 -2.02
N LYS A 13 2.39 -3.04 -2.18
CA LYS A 13 2.05 -1.82 -2.93
C LYS A 13 1.68 -2.20 -4.37
N PRO A 14 0.69 -1.53 -5.00
CA PRO A 14 0.31 -1.83 -6.37
C PRO A 14 1.53 -1.75 -7.29
N PHE A 15 1.85 -2.86 -7.96
CA PHE A 15 2.96 -2.93 -8.89
C PHE A 15 2.54 -3.75 -10.12
N VAL A 16 3.05 -3.36 -11.29
CA VAL A 16 2.80 -4.09 -12.54
C VAL A 16 3.90 -5.14 -12.69
N LEU A 17 3.53 -6.41 -12.50
CA LEU A 17 4.43 -7.53 -12.79
C LEU A 17 4.45 -7.77 -14.30
N GLN A 18 5.58 -7.52 -14.97
CA GLN A 18 5.76 -7.79 -16.40
C GLN A 18 6.11 -9.27 -16.61
N VAL A 19 5.10 -10.08 -16.95
CA VAL A 19 5.25 -11.50 -17.29
C VAL A 19 4.40 -11.83 -18.52
N ASN A 20 4.85 -12.77 -19.35
CA ASN A 20 4.06 -13.26 -20.48
C ASN A 20 2.89 -14.12 -19.96
N PRO A 21 1.63 -13.68 -20.10
CA PRO A 21 0.49 -14.40 -19.53
C PRO A 21 0.26 -15.78 -20.16
N LEU A 22 0.70 -15.99 -21.40
CA LEU A 22 0.53 -17.25 -22.12
C LEU A 22 1.48 -18.33 -21.62
N GLN A 23 2.65 -17.94 -21.10
CA GLN A 23 3.67 -18.87 -20.61
C GLN A 23 3.43 -19.32 -19.17
N PHE A 24 2.84 -18.45 -18.33
CA PHE A 24 2.74 -18.65 -16.88
C PHE A 24 1.30 -18.82 -16.39
N GLN A 25 0.46 -19.54 -17.15
CA GLN A 25 -0.98 -19.62 -16.86
C GLN A 25 -1.29 -20.27 -15.50
N GLU A 26 -0.56 -21.31 -15.11
CA GLU A 26 -0.81 -22.05 -13.87
C GLU A 26 -0.36 -21.24 -12.64
N GLU A 27 0.76 -20.55 -12.72
CA GLU A 27 1.26 -19.65 -11.68
C GLU A 27 0.32 -18.46 -11.49
N ILE A 28 -0.22 -17.91 -12.58
CA ILE A 28 -1.20 -16.83 -12.52
C ILE A 28 -2.50 -17.30 -11.86
N LYS A 29 -3.00 -18.50 -12.20
CA LYS A 29 -4.18 -19.09 -11.53
C LYS A 29 -3.93 -19.32 -10.05
N TYR A 30 -2.76 -19.85 -9.71
CA TYR A 30 -2.36 -20.06 -8.33
C TYR A 30 -2.36 -18.72 -7.58
N LEU A 31 -1.70 -17.70 -8.11
CA LEU A 31 -1.64 -16.36 -7.52
C LEU A 31 -3.04 -15.77 -7.31
N HIS A 32 -3.91 -15.87 -8.33
CA HIS A 32 -5.30 -15.41 -8.26
C HIS A 32 -6.10 -16.08 -7.14
N SER A 33 -5.90 -17.39 -6.90
CA SER A 33 -6.62 -18.12 -5.86
C SER A 33 -6.32 -17.62 -4.43
N TYR A 34 -5.15 -17.03 -4.23
CA TYR A 34 -4.73 -16.43 -2.95
C TYR A 34 -4.95 -14.93 -2.89
N MET A 35 -5.32 -14.29 -4.01
CA MET A 35 -5.68 -12.87 -4.03
C MET A 35 -7.09 -12.68 -3.48
N LYS A 36 -7.21 -12.03 -2.32
CA LYS A 36 -8.52 -11.67 -1.74
C LYS A 36 -9.26 -10.58 -2.53
N SER A 37 -8.57 -9.79 -3.36
CA SER A 37 -9.19 -8.79 -4.26
C SER A 37 -8.25 -8.39 -5.42
N GLY A 38 -8.76 -8.41 -6.66
CA GLY A 38 -8.07 -7.92 -7.86
C GLY A 38 -8.78 -8.31 -9.15
N THR A 39 -8.42 -7.70 -10.27
CA THR A 39 -8.98 -8.03 -11.61
C THR A 39 -7.83 -8.16 -12.60
N ILE A 40 -7.79 -9.26 -13.33
CA ILE A 40 -6.82 -9.48 -14.41
C ILE A 40 -7.38 -8.81 -15.67
N LEU A 41 -6.65 -7.83 -16.22
CA LEU A 41 -7.02 -7.14 -17.46
C LEU A 41 -6.24 -7.75 -18.63
N PRO A 42 -6.86 -8.56 -19.51
CA PRO A 42 -6.15 -9.27 -20.57
C PRO A 42 -5.61 -8.37 -21.70
N HIS A 43 -5.93 -7.08 -21.69
CA HIS A 43 -5.51 -6.11 -22.71
C HIS A 43 -4.25 -5.32 -22.32
N VAL A 44 -3.70 -5.59 -21.14
CA VAL A 44 -2.49 -4.98 -20.61
C VAL A 44 -1.57 -6.13 -20.22
N GLU A 45 -0.28 -6.08 -20.59
CA GLU A 45 0.73 -7.05 -20.11
C GLU A 45 1.01 -6.83 -18.61
N GLY A 46 0.03 -7.12 -17.75
CA GLY A 46 0.14 -6.89 -16.32
C GLY A 46 -1.11 -7.25 -15.51
N LEU A 47 -0.90 -7.57 -14.23
CA LEU A 47 -1.95 -7.82 -13.25
C LEU A 47 -2.30 -6.51 -12.52
N TYR A 48 -3.58 -6.11 -12.51
CA TYR A 48 -4.04 -4.93 -11.79
C TYR A 48 -4.55 -5.30 -10.39
N PHE A 49 -3.81 -4.89 -9.36
CA PHE A 49 -4.21 -5.08 -7.97
C PHE A 49 -5.17 -3.96 -7.53
N LYS A 50 -6.45 -4.31 -7.33
CA LYS A 50 -7.42 -3.37 -6.75
C LYS A 50 -7.16 -3.27 -5.25
N SER A 51 -6.50 -2.18 -4.84
CA SER A 51 -6.33 -1.79 -3.45
C SER A 51 -7.50 -0.89 -3.01
N ASN A 52 -7.93 -0.99 -1.75
CA ASN A 52 -8.82 0.01 -1.13
C ASN A 52 -8.04 1.26 -0.66
N VAL A 53 -6.75 1.35 -1.01
CA VAL A 53 -5.89 2.50 -0.74
C VAL A 53 -5.87 3.37 -1.98
N GLU A 54 -6.27 4.63 -1.81
CA GLU A 54 -6.22 5.66 -2.84
C GLU A 54 -5.08 6.65 -2.53
N PRO A 55 -4.38 7.18 -3.54
CA PRO A 55 -3.34 8.17 -3.33
C PRO A 55 -3.96 9.50 -2.88
N LEU A 56 -3.43 10.07 -1.79
CA LEU A 56 -3.75 11.44 -1.36
C LEU A 56 -2.57 12.35 -1.70
N THR A 57 -2.73 13.19 -2.72
CA THR A 57 -1.70 14.12 -3.18
C THR A 57 -2.06 15.55 -2.80
N PHE A 58 -1.09 16.31 -2.30
CA PHE A 58 -1.23 17.75 -2.07
C PHE A 58 0.07 18.47 -2.38
N HIS A 59 -0.03 19.76 -2.67
CA HIS A 59 1.12 20.62 -2.89
C HIS A 59 1.51 21.30 -1.57
N ALA A 60 2.81 21.39 -1.34
CA ALA A 60 3.39 22.16 -0.26
C ALA A 60 4.66 22.85 -0.78
N ASP A 61 5.06 23.92 -0.10
CA ASP A 61 6.33 24.56 -0.38
C ASP A 61 7.51 23.64 -0.04
N HIS A 62 8.68 23.99 -0.59
CA HIS A 62 9.87 23.17 -0.44
C HIS A 62 10.32 23.04 1.02
N GLU A 63 10.24 24.12 1.79
CA GLU A 63 10.71 24.15 3.18
C GLU A 63 9.86 23.23 4.06
N PHE A 64 8.55 23.31 3.93
CA PHE A 64 7.61 22.41 4.59
C PHE A 64 7.89 20.96 4.22
N LYS A 65 8.09 20.66 2.94
CA LYS A 65 8.41 19.30 2.50
C LYS A 65 9.68 18.79 3.15
N GLN A 66 10.76 19.57 3.16
CA GLN A 66 12.03 19.18 3.80
C GLN A 66 11.85 18.91 5.29
N LYS A 67 11.07 19.76 5.98
CA LYS A 67 10.76 19.56 7.39
C LYS A 67 10.03 18.24 7.64
N VAL A 68 9.03 17.91 6.83
CA VAL A 68 8.32 16.61 6.93
C VAL A 68 9.28 15.44 6.68
N VAL A 69 10.17 15.54 5.70
CA VAL A 69 11.18 14.50 5.42
C VAL A 69 12.08 14.28 6.63
N GLN A 70 12.59 15.36 7.24
CA GLN A 70 13.44 15.27 8.41
C GLN A 70 12.70 14.65 9.61
N MET A 71 11.48 15.13 9.89
CA MET A 71 10.69 14.60 11.01
C MET A 71 10.34 13.12 10.85
N ALA A 72 10.05 12.69 9.61
CA ALA A 72 9.84 11.27 9.32
C ALA A 72 11.11 10.45 9.58
N ALA A 73 12.27 10.95 9.16
CA ALA A 73 13.56 10.31 9.41
C ALA A 73 13.90 10.22 10.90
N ASP A 74 13.67 11.30 11.66
CA ASP A 74 13.90 11.36 13.11
C ASP A 74 12.98 10.37 13.87
N ALA A 75 11.77 10.13 13.34
CA ALA A 75 10.83 9.14 13.85
C ALA A 75 11.11 7.70 13.38
N GLY A 76 12.10 7.49 12.51
CA GLY A 76 12.39 6.18 11.91
C GLY A 76 11.30 5.67 10.95
N MET A 77 10.52 6.57 10.35
CA MET A 77 9.37 6.26 9.52
C MET A 77 9.57 6.69 8.06
N GLY A 78 8.81 6.07 7.16
CA GLY A 78 8.63 6.60 5.80
C GLY A 78 7.80 7.89 5.80
N GLN A 79 8.01 8.78 4.83
CA GLN A 79 7.28 10.05 4.71
C GLN A 79 5.75 9.84 4.65
N GLU A 80 5.29 8.86 3.88
CA GLU A 80 3.85 8.52 3.75
C GLU A 80 3.27 8.05 5.09
N GLU A 81 3.99 7.19 5.81
CA GLU A 81 3.55 6.65 7.09
C GLU A 81 3.51 7.76 8.15
N PHE A 82 4.54 8.60 8.20
CA PHE A 82 4.61 9.74 9.10
C PHE A 82 3.43 10.70 8.90
N LEU A 83 3.15 11.08 7.64
CA LEU A 83 2.01 11.95 7.32
C LEU A 83 0.67 11.32 7.68
N LEU A 84 0.50 10.02 7.42
CA LEU A 84 -0.72 9.30 7.79
C LEU A 84 -0.94 9.33 9.31
N GLN A 85 0.11 9.11 10.10
CA GLN A 85 0.01 9.17 11.56
C GLN A 85 -0.27 10.58 12.07
N ALA A 86 0.37 11.60 11.48
CA ALA A 86 0.14 12.99 11.82
C ALA A 86 -1.32 13.38 11.58
N VAL A 87 -1.86 13.08 10.40
CA VAL A 87 -3.26 13.39 10.03
C VAL A 87 -4.25 12.61 10.91
N LYS A 88 -4.02 11.32 11.16
CA LYS A 88 -4.86 10.53 12.07
C LYS A 88 -4.88 11.08 13.49
N SER A 89 -3.74 11.56 13.97
CA SER A 89 -3.64 12.15 15.32
C SER A 89 -4.43 13.46 15.37
N TYR A 90 -4.23 14.33 14.39
CA TYR A 90 -4.99 15.57 14.27
C TYR A 90 -6.52 15.35 14.22
N ILE A 91 -7.00 14.40 13.41
CA ILE A 91 -8.44 14.07 13.33
C ILE A 91 -8.97 13.56 14.66
N ARG A 92 -8.25 12.64 15.32
CA ARG A 92 -8.66 12.11 16.64
C ARG A 92 -8.72 13.21 17.70
N ASP A 93 -7.82 14.18 17.64
CA ASP A 93 -7.83 15.31 18.56
C ASP A 93 -9.03 16.22 18.29
N LEU A 94 -9.41 16.45 17.02
CA LEU A 94 -10.61 17.22 16.66
C LEU A 94 -11.91 16.53 17.10
N GLU A 95 -12.03 15.22 16.97
CA GLU A 95 -13.22 14.45 17.37
C GLU A 95 -13.43 14.38 18.89
N ARG A 96 -12.43 14.78 19.68
CA ARG A 96 -12.52 14.87 21.14
C ARG A 96 -13.10 16.20 21.62
N PHE A 97 -13.22 17.19 20.74
CA PHE A 97 -13.89 18.48 20.99
C PHE A 97 -15.32 18.46 20.45
#